data_AF-A0A8J8JYU7-F1
#
_entry.id   AF-A0A8J8JYU7-F1
#
_cell.length_a   1.000
_cell.length_b   1.000
_cell.length_c   1.000
_cell.angle_alpha   90.00
_cell.angle_beta   90.00
_cell.angle_gamma   90.00
#
_symmetry.space_group_name_H-M   'P 1'
#
loop_
_entity.id
_entity.type
_entity.pdbx_description
1 polymer ?
#
loop_
_entity_poly.entity_id
_entity_poly.type
_entity_poly.pdbx_seq_one_letter_code
_entity_poly.pdbx_strand_id
1 'polypeptide(L)'
;LGNVAKKYKLYTKVTGGQRIDLFGARVDQLPLIWKELIDAGFESGHAYGKSLRTVKSCVGSTWCRFGVDDSVGLAVELENRYKGLRAPHKIKFAVSGCTRECAEAQGKDIGVIATEGGWNLYVCGNGGMKPRHADLFATNLDKETLIKYIDRVLIFYVRSADRLQRTSVWMENMEGGLDYLKSVVIDDRLGLCDKLEAQMERVVDTYQCEWKTTIEDESKLKRFRHFVNSDQTDEQVVFVEERGQIRPANEVEREHFKLVEEV
;
A
#
# COMPACT_ATOMS: atom_id res chain seq x y z
N LEU A 1 -12.93 9.46 9.05
CA LEU A 1 -12.71 9.87 7.64
C LEU A 1 -13.67 10.93 7.15
N GLY A 2 -14.99 10.68 7.05
CA GLY A 2 -15.96 11.67 6.52
C GLY A 2 -15.97 13.00 7.26
N ASN A 3 -15.90 13.00 8.60
CA ASN A 3 -15.83 14.22 9.40
C ASN A 3 -14.58 15.06 9.10
N VAL A 4 -13.42 14.42 9.00
CA VAL A 4 -12.15 15.08 8.62
C VAL A 4 -12.26 15.66 7.22
N ALA A 5 -12.76 14.88 6.24
CA ALA A 5 -12.95 15.36 4.88
C ALA A 5 -13.85 16.61 4.82
N LYS A 6 -14.97 16.60 5.55
CA LYS A 6 -15.88 17.75 5.63
C LYS A 6 -15.22 18.97 6.30
N LYS A 7 -14.52 18.77 7.42
CA LYS A 7 -13.85 19.83 8.18
C LYS A 7 -12.80 20.57 7.35
N TYR A 8 -12.02 19.83 6.57
CA TYR A 8 -10.93 20.37 5.76
C TYR A 8 -11.31 20.59 4.28
N LYS A 9 -12.59 20.46 3.92
CA LYS A 9 -13.13 20.58 2.55
C LYS A 9 -12.39 19.69 1.53
N LEU A 10 -12.07 18.46 1.90
CA LEU A 10 -11.28 17.55 1.07
C LEU A 10 -12.15 16.78 0.06
N TYR A 11 -11.69 16.69 -1.19
CA TYR A 11 -12.29 15.81 -2.19
C TYR A 11 -11.98 14.34 -1.85
N THR A 12 -13.01 13.50 -1.80
CA THR A 12 -12.86 12.09 -1.40
C THR A 12 -13.08 11.13 -2.56
N LYS A 13 -12.21 10.14 -2.71
CA LYS A 13 -12.34 9.10 -3.75
C LYS A 13 -12.13 7.70 -3.18
N VAL A 14 -13.07 6.79 -3.44
CA VAL A 14 -12.87 5.36 -3.21
C VAL A 14 -11.95 4.81 -4.30
N THR A 15 -10.87 4.15 -3.90
CA THR A 15 -9.84 3.64 -4.81
C THR A 15 -10.05 2.16 -5.12
N GLY A 16 -9.51 1.71 -6.25
CA GLY A 16 -9.51 0.28 -6.61
C GLY A 16 -8.72 -0.62 -5.64
N GLY A 17 -7.96 -0.03 -4.71
CA GLY A 17 -7.26 -0.74 -3.63
C GLY A 17 -8.02 -0.78 -2.31
N GLN A 18 -9.34 -0.51 -2.30
CA GLN A 18 -10.17 -0.46 -1.09
C GLN A 18 -9.70 0.57 -0.06
N ARG A 19 -9.15 1.70 -0.54
CA ARG A 19 -8.78 2.86 0.29
C ARG A 19 -9.63 4.06 -0.05
N ILE A 20 -9.64 5.05 0.82
CA ILE A 20 -10.27 6.36 0.60
C ILE A 20 -9.17 7.41 0.51
N ASP A 21 -9.03 8.04 -0.66
CA ASP A 21 -8.14 9.17 -0.84
C ASP A 21 -8.83 10.46 -0.38
N LEU A 22 -8.07 11.33 0.29
CA LEU A 22 -8.49 12.67 0.71
C LEU A 22 -7.59 13.72 0.00
N PHE A 23 -8.13 14.42 -0.99
CA PHE A 23 -7.40 15.39 -1.81
C PHE A 23 -7.71 16.84 -1.41
N GLY A 24 -6.73 17.72 -1.63
CA GLY A 24 -6.86 19.16 -1.34
C GLY A 24 -6.33 19.58 0.04
N ALA A 25 -5.77 18.65 0.82
CA ALA A 25 -5.12 18.97 2.07
C ALA A 25 -3.85 19.77 1.80
N ARG A 26 -3.74 20.94 2.43
CA ARG A 26 -2.50 21.73 2.38
C ARG A 26 -1.45 21.16 3.32
N VAL A 27 -0.19 21.46 3.05
CA VAL A 27 0.96 20.97 3.83
C VAL A 27 0.84 21.33 5.31
N ASP A 28 0.41 22.57 5.62
CA ASP A 28 0.19 23.08 6.98
C ASP A 28 -0.93 22.36 7.74
N GLN A 29 -1.89 21.80 7.01
CA GLN A 29 -3.01 21.08 7.60
C GLN A 29 -2.66 19.63 7.93
N LEU A 30 -1.61 19.06 7.33
CA LEU A 30 -1.31 17.63 7.45
C LEU A 30 -1.12 17.19 8.91
N PRO A 31 -0.36 17.88 9.78
CA PRO A 31 -0.22 17.46 11.17
C PRO A 31 -1.56 17.42 11.92
N LEU A 32 -2.44 18.40 11.67
CA LEU A 32 -3.76 18.48 12.31
C LEU A 32 -4.68 17.34 11.84
N ILE A 33 -4.71 17.12 10.52
CA ILE A 33 -5.48 16.04 9.89
C ILE A 33 -5.02 14.69 10.44
N TRP A 34 -3.70 14.44 10.46
CA TRP A 34 -3.17 13.17 10.93
C TRP A 34 -3.36 12.96 12.43
N LYS A 35 -3.34 14.02 13.23
CA LYS A 35 -3.66 13.92 14.66
C LYS A 35 -5.09 13.42 14.86
N GLU A 36 -6.08 14.02 14.19
CA GLU A 36 -7.47 13.56 14.27
C GLU A 36 -7.66 12.12 13.76
N LEU A 37 -6.92 11.72 12.73
CA LEU A 37 -6.98 10.35 12.21
C LEU A 37 -6.36 9.35 13.20
N ILE A 38 -5.22 9.67 13.80
CA ILE A 38 -4.55 8.80 14.78
C ILE A 38 -5.37 8.69 16.07
N ASP A 39 -5.94 9.78 16.55
CA ASP A 39 -6.84 9.79 17.72
C ASP A 39 -8.07 8.90 17.48
N ALA A 40 -8.49 8.74 16.22
CA ALA A 40 -9.56 7.84 15.79
C ALA A 40 -9.10 6.41 15.49
N GLY A 41 -7.82 6.08 15.73
CA GLY A 41 -7.26 4.74 15.55
C GLY A 41 -6.72 4.43 14.14
N PHE A 42 -6.59 5.41 13.26
CA PHE A 42 -5.97 5.20 11.94
C PHE A 42 -4.44 5.21 12.03
N GLU A 43 -3.81 4.42 11.16
CA GLU A 43 -2.36 4.40 10.96
C GLU A 43 -1.97 4.97 9.60
N SER A 44 -0.70 5.37 9.47
CA SER A 44 -0.15 5.85 8.21
C SER A 44 -0.05 4.73 7.18
N GLY A 45 -0.78 4.87 6.07
CA GLY A 45 -0.54 4.10 4.85
C GLY A 45 0.59 4.70 4.01
N HIS A 46 1.14 3.93 3.06
CA HIS A 46 2.26 4.37 2.23
C HIS A 46 1.85 4.69 0.79
N ALA A 47 0.92 5.62 0.61
CA ALA A 47 0.30 5.93 -0.69
C ALA A 47 1.27 6.29 -1.83
N TYR A 48 2.49 6.77 -1.55
CA TYR A 48 3.53 7.04 -2.55
C TYR A 48 4.86 6.31 -2.30
N GLY A 49 4.99 5.60 -1.17
CA GLY A 49 6.21 4.89 -0.79
C GLY A 49 6.59 3.75 -1.74
N LYS A 50 7.87 3.37 -1.73
CA LYS A 50 8.35 2.10 -2.30
C LYS A 50 8.23 1.04 -1.20
N SER A 51 6.99 0.61 -1.00
CA SER A 51 6.54 -0.21 0.13
C SER A 51 5.19 -0.84 -0.20
N LEU A 52 4.61 -1.57 0.75
CA LEU A 52 3.24 -2.07 0.66
C LEU A 52 2.25 -0.92 0.48
N ARG A 53 1.41 -1.00 -0.55
CA ARG A 53 0.37 0.00 -0.84
C ARG A 53 -0.99 -0.38 -0.32
N THR A 54 -1.38 -1.63 -0.52
CA THR A 54 -2.69 -2.14 -0.12
C THR A 54 -2.67 -3.66 -0.13
N VAL A 55 -3.51 -4.25 0.74
CA VAL A 55 -3.95 -5.63 0.68
C VAL A 55 -5.45 -5.61 0.37
N LYS A 56 -5.81 -5.87 -0.89
CA LYS A 56 -7.23 -5.89 -1.31
C LYS A 56 -7.85 -7.24 -0.98
N SER A 57 -9.04 -7.26 -0.38
CA SER A 57 -9.77 -8.51 -0.13
C SER A 57 -11.13 -8.55 -0.83
N CYS A 58 -11.71 -9.72 -1.01
CA CYS A 58 -13.16 -9.81 -1.14
C CYS A 58 -13.80 -9.86 0.26
N VAL A 59 -15.13 -9.97 0.32
CA VAL A 59 -15.86 -10.02 1.60
C VAL A 59 -15.73 -11.36 2.34
N GLY A 60 -15.05 -12.35 1.74
CA GLY A 60 -14.73 -13.64 2.36
C GLY A 60 -15.96 -14.50 2.69
N SER A 61 -15.72 -15.60 3.41
CA SER A 61 -16.78 -16.45 3.99
C SER A 61 -17.67 -15.72 4.99
N THR A 62 -17.21 -14.59 5.53
CA THR A 62 -17.94 -13.73 6.47
C THR A 62 -19.25 -13.19 5.88
N TRP A 63 -19.30 -12.90 4.57
CA TRP A 63 -20.48 -12.33 3.91
C TRP A 63 -20.84 -12.98 2.57
N CYS A 64 -19.89 -13.62 1.88
CA CYS A 64 -20.15 -14.22 0.58
C CYS A 64 -20.58 -15.68 0.75
N ARG A 65 -21.74 -16.05 0.19
CA ARG A 65 -22.20 -17.45 0.13
C ARG A 65 -21.23 -18.41 -0.60
N PHE A 66 -20.30 -17.88 -1.37
CA PHE A 66 -19.28 -18.65 -2.10
C PHE A 66 -17.89 -18.53 -1.46
N GLY A 67 -17.77 -17.82 -0.33
CA GLY A 67 -16.51 -17.70 0.38
C GLY A 67 -16.15 -19.04 1.00
N VAL A 68 -14.98 -19.56 0.62
CA VAL A 68 -14.39 -20.78 1.14
C VAL A 68 -13.69 -20.50 2.47
N ASP A 69 -13.00 -19.37 2.57
CA ASP A 69 -12.28 -18.97 3.80
C ASP A 69 -12.34 -17.45 4.04
N ASP A 70 -11.92 -17.01 5.23
CA ASP A 70 -11.91 -15.62 5.68
C ASP A 70 -10.76 -14.83 5.03
N SER A 71 -11.04 -14.31 3.83
CA SER A 71 -10.11 -13.42 3.15
C SER A 71 -9.94 -12.06 3.81
N VAL A 72 -10.91 -11.60 4.62
CA VAL A 72 -10.84 -10.28 5.25
C VAL A 72 -9.86 -10.35 6.42
N GLY A 73 -10.01 -11.34 7.30
CA GLY A 73 -9.09 -11.57 8.42
C GLY A 73 -7.66 -11.76 7.94
N LEU A 74 -7.44 -12.63 6.94
CA LEU A 74 -6.11 -12.84 6.39
C LEU A 74 -5.54 -11.57 5.72
N ALA A 75 -6.35 -10.79 5.00
CA ALA A 75 -5.87 -9.54 4.42
C ALA A 75 -5.40 -8.52 5.48
N VAL A 76 -6.12 -8.42 6.60
CA VAL A 76 -5.74 -7.57 7.74
C VAL A 76 -4.44 -8.06 8.39
N GLU A 77 -4.28 -9.38 8.54
CA GLU A 77 -3.06 -10.00 9.08
C GLU A 77 -1.84 -9.70 8.19
N LEU A 78 -1.97 -9.91 6.88
CA LEU A 78 -0.90 -9.60 5.92
C LEU A 78 -0.59 -8.10 5.88
N GLU A 79 -1.61 -7.23 5.94
CA GLU A 79 -1.39 -5.78 5.97
C GLU A 79 -0.58 -5.36 7.21
N ASN A 80 -0.96 -5.86 8.38
CA ASN A 80 -0.26 -5.54 9.62
C ASN A 80 1.16 -6.10 9.67
N ARG A 81 1.40 -7.29 9.10
CA ARG A 81 2.74 -7.87 9.02
C ARG A 81 3.65 -7.07 8.08
N TYR A 82 3.16 -6.67 6.91
CA TYR A 82 4.02 -6.11 5.85
C TYR A 82 3.98 -4.58 5.70
N LYS A 83 3.17 -3.85 6.47
CA LYS A 83 3.08 -2.37 6.40
C LYS A 83 4.43 -1.66 6.61
N GLY A 84 5.32 -2.23 7.43
CA GLY A 84 6.66 -1.67 7.66
C GLY A 84 7.66 -1.88 6.53
N LEU A 85 7.39 -2.79 5.59
CA LEU A 85 8.37 -3.19 4.58
C LEU A 85 8.69 -2.05 3.61
N ARG A 86 9.98 -1.76 3.45
CA ARG A 86 10.51 -0.94 2.36
C ARG A 86 11.09 -1.86 1.30
N ALA A 87 10.79 -1.56 0.05
CA ALA A 87 11.09 -2.44 -1.07
C ALA A 87 11.65 -1.66 -2.27
N PRO A 88 12.36 -2.33 -3.20
CA PRO A 88 12.90 -1.70 -4.40
C PRO A 88 11.84 -0.94 -5.22
N HIS A 89 10.60 -1.45 -5.23
CA HIS A 89 9.45 -0.75 -5.76
C HIS A 89 8.18 -0.95 -4.90
N LYS A 90 7.09 -0.24 -5.21
CA LYS A 90 5.76 -0.46 -4.62
C LYS A 90 5.29 -1.91 -4.84
N ILE A 91 4.71 -2.50 -3.81
CA ILE A 91 4.11 -3.84 -3.84
C ILE A 91 2.62 -3.76 -3.45
N LYS A 92 1.79 -4.58 -4.09
CA LYS A 92 0.36 -4.72 -3.82
C LYS A 92 0.03 -6.17 -3.57
N PHE A 93 -0.88 -6.38 -2.63
CA PHE A 93 -1.32 -7.72 -2.25
C PHE A 93 -2.82 -7.83 -2.51
N ALA A 94 -3.31 -9.05 -2.67
CA ALA A 94 -4.73 -9.31 -2.57
C ALA A 94 -5.04 -10.72 -2.09
N VAL A 95 -6.16 -10.84 -1.36
CA VAL A 95 -6.66 -12.09 -0.78
C VAL A 95 -8.09 -12.33 -1.25
N SER A 96 -8.30 -13.39 -2.03
CA SER A 96 -9.63 -13.83 -2.44
C SER A 96 -10.05 -15.04 -1.62
N GLY A 97 -11.24 -14.97 -1.02
CA GLY A 97 -11.80 -16.06 -0.22
C GLY A 97 -12.32 -17.24 -1.06
N CYS A 98 -12.19 -17.22 -2.39
CA CYS A 98 -12.45 -18.37 -3.28
C CYS A 98 -11.90 -18.10 -4.69
N THR A 99 -11.98 -19.11 -5.55
CA THR A 99 -11.50 -19.08 -6.95
C THR A 99 -12.24 -18.11 -7.88
N ARG A 100 -13.33 -17.48 -7.43
CA ARG A 100 -14.01 -16.39 -8.16
C ARG A 100 -13.21 -15.08 -8.18
N GLU A 101 -12.16 -15.00 -7.37
CA GLU A 101 -11.07 -14.04 -7.55
C GLU A 101 -11.49 -12.55 -7.45
N CYS A 102 -12.57 -12.22 -6.73
CA CYS A 102 -13.09 -10.84 -6.70
C CYS A 102 -12.09 -9.78 -6.18
N ALA A 103 -10.98 -10.19 -5.55
CA ALA A 103 -9.92 -9.29 -5.10
C ALA A 103 -8.85 -8.99 -6.17
N GLU A 104 -8.90 -9.61 -7.35
CA GLU A 104 -7.86 -9.49 -8.39
C GLU A 104 -6.46 -9.94 -7.90
N ALA A 105 -6.42 -10.99 -7.06
CA ALA A 105 -5.22 -11.64 -6.53
C ALA A 105 -4.16 -11.95 -7.59
N GLN A 106 -4.55 -12.50 -8.74
CA GLN A 106 -3.62 -12.84 -9.82
C GLN A 106 -3.09 -11.61 -10.55
N GLY A 107 -3.56 -10.40 -10.25
CA GLY A 107 -3.04 -9.14 -10.79
C GLY A 107 -2.07 -8.41 -9.86
N LYS A 108 -1.76 -8.97 -8.69
CA LYS A 108 -0.96 -8.31 -7.64
C LYS A 108 0.43 -8.93 -7.52
N ASP A 109 1.35 -8.21 -6.87
CA ASP A 109 2.71 -8.69 -6.61
C ASP A 109 2.68 -9.95 -5.72
N ILE A 110 1.75 -10.01 -4.76
CA ILE A 110 1.40 -11.21 -3.97
C ILE A 110 -0.11 -11.43 -4.02
N GLY A 111 -0.53 -12.57 -4.56
CA GLY A 111 -1.92 -12.99 -4.66
C GLY A 111 -2.18 -14.22 -3.81
N VAL A 112 -3.26 -14.20 -3.04
CA VAL A 112 -3.66 -15.33 -2.19
C VAL A 112 -5.11 -15.70 -2.52
N ILE A 113 -5.37 -16.98 -2.78
CA ILE A 113 -6.70 -17.48 -3.14
C ILE A 113 -7.04 -18.71 -2.31
N ALA A 114 -8.15 -18.67 -1.59
CA ALA A 114 -8.64 -19.82 -0.83
C ALA A 114 -9.14 -20.93 -1.75
N THR A 115 -8.82 -22.16 -1.38
CA THR A 115 -9.32 -23.41 -1.95
C THR A 115 -9.79 -24.32 -0.81
N GLU A 116 -10.44 -25.43 -1.13
CA GLU A 116 -10.85 -26.41 -0.13
C GLU A 116 -9.66 -27.05 0.62
N GLY A 117 -8.47 -27.04 0.01
CA GLY A 117 -7.24 -27.60 0.57
C GLY A 117 -6.34 -26.58 1.29
N GLY A 118 -6.77 -25.33 1.46
CA GLY A 118 -5.98 -24.26 2.06
C GLY A 118 -5.83 -23.06 1.14
N TRP A 119 -4.62 -22.51 1.04
CA TRP A 119 -4.35 -21.28 0.28
C TRP A 119 -3.41 -21.53 -0.91
N ASN A 120 -3.79 -21.02 -2.07
CA ASN A 120 -2.91 -20.91 -3.22
C ASN A 120 -2.20 -19.56 -3.19
N LEU A 121 -0.87 -19.59 -3.30
CA LEU A 121 -0.02 -18.42 -3.38
C LEU A 121 0.38 -18.16 -4.83
N TYR A 122 0.19 -16.93 -5.28
CA TYR A 122 0.61 -16.40 -6.58
C TYR A 122 1.60 -15.26 -6.37
N VAL A 123 2.61 -15.15 -7.22
CA VAL A 123 3.66 -14.14 -7.09
C VAL A 123 3.95 -13.39 -8.39
N CYS A 124 4.50 -12.19 -8.27
CA CYS A 124 5.07 -11.40 -9.37
C CYS A 124 4.06 -10.91 -10.42
N GLY A 125 2.79 -10.71 -10.05
CA GLY A 125 1.80 -10.04 -10.90
C GLY A 125 1.98 -8.52 -10.99
N ASN A 126 1.36 -7.90 -11.99
CA ASN A 126 1.48 -6.47 -12.21
C ASN A 126 0.23 -5.89 -12.90
N GLY A 127 -0.49 -4.98 -12.24
CA GLY A 127 -1.56 -4.17 -12.85
C GLY A 127 -1.10 -2.78 -13.34
N GLY A 128 0.14 -2.67 -13.84
CA GLY A 128 0.74 -1.41 -14.30
C GLY A 128 0.68 -1.21 -15.82
N MET A 129 1.58 -0.36 -16.36
CA MET A 129 1.68 -0.08 -17.81
C MET A 129 1.81 -1.35 -18.67
N LYS A 130 2.59 -2.33 -18.21
CA LYS A 130 2.68 -3.66 -18.80
C LYS A 130 1.96 -4.65 -17.88
N PRO A 131 0.66 -4.91 -18.09
CA PRO A 131 -0.09 -5.82 -17.25
C PRO A 131 0.46 -7.24 -17.38
N ARG A 132 0.51 -7.95 -16.25
CA ARG A 132 1.05 -9.31 -16.15
C ARG A 132 0.30 -10.06 -15.06
N HIS A 133 -0.13 -11.28 -15.35
CA HIS A 133 -0.66 -12.17 -14.32
C HIS A 133 0.46 -12.72 -13.43
N ALA A 134 0.16 -12.87 -12.15
CA ALA A 134 1.01 -13.55 -11.19
C ALA A 134 1.05 -15.05 -11.50
N ASP A 135 2.19 -15.69 -11.23
CA ASP A 135 2.36 -17.11 -11.46
C ASP A 135 2.03 -17.90 -10.20
N LEU A 136 1.46 -19.11 -10.38
CA LEU A 136 1.15 -20.01 -9.27
C LEU A 136 2.43 -20.51 -8.61
N PHE A 137 2.67 -20.04 -7.40
CA PHE A 137 3.87 -20.33 -6.63
C PHE A 137 3.74 -21.66 -5.86
N ALA A 138 2.67 -21.81 -5.08
CA ALA A 138 2.38 -23.02 -4.32
C ALA A 138 0.87 -23.14 -4.05
N THR A 139 0.41 -24.37 -3.80
CA THR A 139 -1.02 -24.69 -3.60
C THR A 139 -1.25 -25.35 -2.25
N ASN A 140 -2.50 -25.27 -1.76
CA ASN A 140 -2.95 -25.97 -0.55
C ASN A 140 -2.07 -25.70 0.68
N LEU A 141 -1.61 -24.45 0.82
CA LEU A 141 -0.80 -24.03 1.96
C LEU A 141 -1.68 -23.83 3.20
N ASP A 142 -1.21 -24.28 4.35
CA ASP A 142 -1.66 -23.73 5.62
C ASP A 142 -1.18 -22.27 5.78
N LYS A 143 -1.77 -21.55 6.73
CA LYS A 143 -1.49 -20.13 6.94
C LYS A 143 -0.04 -19.86 7.38
N GLU A 144 0.56 -20.73 8.18
CA GLU A 144 1.92 -20.54 8.67
C GLU A 144 2.92 -20.68 7.52
N THR A 145 2.79 -21.73 6.72
CA THR A 145 3.63 -21.97 5.54
C THR A 145 3.44 -20.86 4.50
N LEU A 146 2.20 -20.40 4.28
CA LEU A 146 1.89 -19.26 3.42
C LEU A 146 2.68 -18.01 3.82
N ILE A 147 2.63 -17.63 5.10
CA ILE A 147 3.32 -16.45 5.61
C ILE A 147 4.84 -16.60 5.47
N LYS A 148 5.40 -17.77 5.82
CA LYS A 148 6.84 -18.05 5.63
C LYS A 148 7.27 -17.87 4.18
N TYR A 149 6.50 -18.37 3.22
CA TYR A 149 6.83 -18.21 1.80
C TYR A 149 6.76 -16.75 1.35
N ILE A 150 5.75 -16.00 1.80
CA ILE A 150 5.66 -14.57 1.49
C ILE A 150 6.86 -13.82 2.09
N ASP A 151 7.22 -14.07 3.36
CA ASP A 151 8.37 -13.46 4.02
C ASP A 151 9.66 -13.68 3.22
N ARG A 152 9.92 -14.94 2.84
CA ARG A 152 11.09 -15.35 2.07
C ARG A 152 11.11 -14.68 0.69
N VAL A 153 10.01 -14.71 -0.06
CA VAL A 153 9.91 -14.05 -1.38
C VAL A 153 10.19 -12.56 -1.27
N LEU A 154 9.57 -11.87 -0.30
CA LEU A 154 9.72 -10.43 -0.15
C LEU A 154 11.13 -10.02 0.26
N ILE A 155 11.74 -10.68 1.25
CA ILE A 155 13.11 -10.34 1.65
C ILE A 155 14.10 -10.72 0.55
N PHE A 156 13.89 -11.83 -0.15
CA PHE A 156 14.75 -12.20 -1.28
C PHE A 156 14.65 -11.17 -2.41
N TYR A 157 13.44 -10.70 -2.74
CA TYR A 157 13.23 -9.59 -3.67
C TYR A 157 13.93 -8.31 -3.21
N VAL A 158 13.78 -7.93 -1.93
CA VAL A 158 14.44 -6.75 -1.36
C VAL A 158 15.96 -6.81 -1.48
N ARG A 159 16.56 -8.00 -1.35
CA ARG A 159 18.01 -8.20 -1.40
C ARG A 159 18.58 -8.30 -2.81
N SER A 160 17.82 -8.82 -3.76
CA SER A 160 18.34 -9.21 -5.08
C SER A 160 17.87 -8.35 -6.25
N ALA A 161 16.80 -7.57 -6.08
CA ALA A 161 16.28 -6.75 -7.15
C ALA A 161 16.96 -5.38 -7.26
N ASP A 162 17.01 -4.86 -8.48
CA ASP A 162 17.53 -3.54 -8.75
C ASP A 162 16.63 -2.43 -8.20
N ARG A 163 17.22 -1.26 -7.96
CA ARG A 163 16.48 -0.08 -7.52
C ARG A 163 15.38 0.27 -8.54
N LEU A 164 14.15 0.48 -8.05
CA LEU A 164 12.95 0.76 -8.86
C LEU A 164 12.47 -0.39 -9.76
N GLN A 165 12.99 -1.60 -9.59
CA GLN A 165 12.54 -2.78 -10.34
C GLN A 165 11.27 -3.37 -9.75
N ARG A 166 10.27 -3.71 -10.58
CA ARG A 166 9.05 -4.42 -10.15
C ARG A 166 9.33 -5.91 -9.92
N THR A 167 8.58 -6.54 -9.04
CA THR A 167 8.62 -8.00 -8.79
C THR A 167 8.49 -8.82 -10.08
N SER A 168 7.59 -8.41 -10.98
CA SER A 168 7.42 -9.03 -12.29
C SER A 168 8.69 -9.02 -13.13
N VAL A 169 9.34 -7.86 -13.25
CA VAL A 169 10.57 -7.68 -14.05
C VAL A 169 11.75 -8.37 -13.39
N TRP A 170 11.81 -8.31 -12.05
CA TRP A 170 12.83 -9.00 -11.26
C TRP A 170 12.79 -10.51 -11.50
N MET A 171 11.60 -11.12 -11.46
CA MET A 171 11.46 -12.56 -11.70
C MET A 171 11.70 -12.93 -13.18
N GLU A 172 11.31 -12.08 -14.13
CA GLU A 172 11.59 -12.30 -15.56
C GLU A 172 13.08 -12.25 -15.90
N ASN A 173 13.85 -11.41 -15.21
CA ASN A 173 15.30 -11.29 -15.40
C ASN A 173 16.12 -12.37 -14.67
N MET A 174 15.47 -13.13 -13.78
CA MET A 174 16.11 -14.18 -13.00
C MET A 174 16.30 -15.43 -13.86
N GLU A 175 17.53 -15.94 -13.95
CA GLU A 175 17.80 -17.20 -14.66
C GLU A 175 17.05 -18.36 -13.98
N GLY A 176 16.25 -19.09 -14.75
CA GLY A 176 15.33 -20.12 -14.24
C GLY A 176 14.01 -19.58 -13.67
N GLY A 177 13.82 -18.26 -13.62
CA GLY A 177 12.56 -17.59 -13.31
C GLY A 177 11.86 -18.12 -12.05
N LEU A 178 10.60 -18.53 -12.22
CA LEU A 178 9.77 -19.05 -11.13
C LEU A 178 10.35 -20.33 -10.50
N ASP A 179 10.91 -21.24 -11.29
CA ASP A 179 11.44 -22.50 -10.79
C ASP A 179 12.67 -22.27 -9.92
N TYR A 180 13.54 -21.35 -10.32
CA TYR A 180 14.65 -20.95 -9.47
C TYR A 180 14.15 -20.29 -8.18
N LEU A 181 13.18 -19.39 -8.26
CA LEU A 181 12.59 -18.76 -7.07
C LEU A 181 11.99 -19.81 -6.11
N LYS A 182 11.28 -20.82 -6.62
CA LYS A 182 10.79 -21.95 -5.81
C LYS A 182 11.94 -22.70 -5.15
N SER A 183 13.01 -23.00 -5.88
CA SER A 183 14.17 -23.70 -5.29
C SER A 183 14.83 -22.92 -4.15
N VAL A 184 14.85 -21.59 -4.20
CA VAL A 184 15.43 -20.75 -3.14
C VAL A 184 14.50 -20.65 -1.93
N VAL A 185 13.19 -20.52 -2.16
CA VAL A 185 12.20 -20.19 -1.12
C VAL A 185 11.59 -21.44 -0.47
N ILE A 186 11.40 -22.52 -1.22
CA ILE A 186 10.77 -23.77 -0.78
C ILE A 186 11.85 -24.77 -0.38
N ASP A 187 12.78 -25.06 -1.30
CA ASP A 187 13.80 -26.11 -1.13
C ASP A 187 15.05 -25.61 -0.37
N ASP A 188 15.06 -24.34 0.03
CA ASP A 188 16.17 -23.65 0.70
C ASP A 188 17.53 -23.90 0.02
N ARG A 189 17.56 -23.91 -1.32
CA ARG A 189 18.76 -24.25 -2.11
C ARG A 189 20.00 -23.42 -1.74
N LEU A 190 19.81 -22.22 -1.19
CA LEU A 190 20.88 -21.31 -0.79
C LEU A 190 21.17 -21.30 0.72
N GLY A 191 20.42 -22.03 1.55
CA GLY A 191 20.56 -22.01 3.01
C GLY A 191 20.28 -20.62 3.61
N LEU A 192 19.26 -19.92 3.08
CA LEU A 192 18.94 -18.54 3.42
C LEU A 192 17.60 -18.40 4.15
N CYS A 193 16.71 -19.40 4.14
CA CYS A 193 15.34 -19.27 4.64
C CYS A 193 15.27 -18.68 6.06
N ASP A 194 16.02 -19.22 7.02
CA ASP A 194 16.03 -18.71 8.40
C ASP A 194 16.48 -17.24 8.49
N LYS A 195 17.45 -16.84 7.66
CA LYS A 195 17.96 -15.46 7.62
C LYS A 195 16.95 -14.50 6.98
N LEU A 196 16.19 -14.98 5.99
CA LEU A 196 15.13 -14.19 5.34
C LEU A 196 13.98 -13.98 6.32
N GLU A 197 13.52 -15.03 7.00
CA GLU A 197 12.48 -14.96 8.03
C GLU A 197 12.89 -14.06 9.19
N ALA A 198 14.09 -14.24 9.75
CA ALA A 198 14.60 -13.41 10.84
C ALA A 198 14.82 -11.94 10.44
N GLN A 199 14.97 -11.63 9.15
CA GLN A 199 14.99 -10.25 8.68
C GLN A 199 13.56 -9.69 8.58
N MET A 200 12.60 -10.46 8.08
CA MET A 200 11.21 -10.02 8.05
C MET A 200 10.68 -9.77 9.46
N GLU A 201 10.97 -10.67 10.41
CA GLU A 201 10.53 -10.51 11.79
C GLU A 201 11.07 -9.21 12.41
N ARG A 202 12.33 -8.87 12.13
CA ARG A 202 12.88 -7.57 12.53
C ARG A 202 12.14 -6.37 11.92
N VAL A 203 11.67 -6.48 10.68
CA VAL A 203 10.87 -5.41 10.05
C VAL A 203 9.51 -5.27 10.75
N VAL A 204 8.90 -6.39 11.13
CA VAL A 204 7.62 -6.43 11.88
C VAL A 204 7.80 -5.79 13.26
N ASP A 205 8.79 -6.27 14.01
CA ASP A 205 9.05 -5.87 15.41
C ASP A 205 9.45 -4.40 15.56
N THR A 206 10.06 -3.82 14.52
CA THR A 206 10.56 -2.45 14.56
C THR A 206 9.64 -1.44 13.88
N TYR A 207 8.45 -1.87 13.44
CA TYR A 207 7.50 -0.98 12.78
C TYR A 207 7.08 0.18 13.70
N GLN A 208 7.09 1.38 13.12
CA GLN A 208 6.55 2.58 13.75
C GLN A 208 5.68 3.34 12.75
N CYS A 209 4.54 3.84 13.22
CA CYS A 209 3.66 4.69 12.42
C CYS A 209 4.34 6.05 12.20
N GLU A 210 4.73 6.32 10.95
CA GLU A 210 5.54 7.50 10.58
C GLU A 210 4.85 8.82 10.98
N TRP A 211 3.53 8.90 10.84
CA TRP A 211 2.76 10.09 11.22
C TRP A 211 2.64 10.26 12.72
N LYS A 212 2.52 9.16 13.48
CA LYS A 212 2.53 9.21 14.94
C LYS A 212 3.88 9.74 15.43
N THR A 213 4.99 9.16 14.94
CA THR A 213 6.35 9.64 15.24
C THR A 213 6.59 11.08 14.80
N THR A 214 5.90 11.55 13.75
CA THR A 214 6.00 12.93 13.27
C THR A 214 5.24 13.92 14.16
N ILE A 215 4.04 13.55 14.62
CA ILE A 215 3.20 14.40 15.47
C ILE A 215 3.75 14.53 16.88
N GLU A 216 4.41 13.48 17.38
CA GLU A 216 5.02 13.46 18.72
C GLU A 216 6.40 14.18 18.77
N ASP A 217 6.90 14.69 17.64
CA ASP A 217 8.22 15.31 17.52
C ASP A 217 8.12 16.75 16.98
N GLU A 218 8.27 17.73 17.87
CA GLU A 218 8.21 19.15 17.52
C GLU A 218 9.21 19.57 16.44
N SER A 219 10.37 18.90 16.34
CA SER A 219 11.36 19.22 15.32
C SER A 219 10.89 18.82 13.92
N LYS A 220 10.13 17.73 13.82
CA LYS A 220 9.56 17.24 12.54
C LYS A 220 8.35 18.06 12.11
N LEU A 221 7.56 18.58 13.06
CA LEU A 221 6.43 19.45 12.77
C LEU A 221 6.83 20.73 12.02
N LYS A 222 8.06 21.22 12.22
CA LYS A 222 8.58 22.40 11.51
C LYS A 222 8.60 22.23 9.98
N ARG A 223 8.66 20.99 9.48
CA ARG A 223 8.65 20.68 8.03
C ARG A 223 7.32 20.96 7.35
N PHE A 224 6.26 21.12 8.14
CA PHE A 224 4.90 21.32 7.63
C PHE A 224 4.44 22.77 7.69
N ARG A 225 5.29 23.71 8.12
CA ARG A 225 4.99 25.13 8.04
C ARG A 225 5.30 25.65 6.64
N HIS A 226 4.45 26.51 6.12
CA HIS A 226 4.66 27.10 4.81
C HIS A 226 5.78 28.14 4.84
N PHE A 227 5.78 29.02 5.84
CA PHE A 227 6.87 29.95 6.11
C PHE A 227 7.54 29.63 7.46
N VAL A 228 8.87 29.78 7.53
CA VAL A 228 9.61 29.55 8.79
C VAL A 228 9.30 30.62 9.84
N ASN A 229 8.99 31.84 9.39
CA ASN A 229 8.85 33.04 10.22
C ASN A 229 7.41 33.60 10.25
N SER A 230 6.44 32.93 9.63
CA SER A 230 5.06 33.43 9.51
C SER A 230 4.06 32.27 9.54
N ASP A 231 2.89 32.53 10.12
CA ASP A 231 1.74 31.62 10.10
C ASP A 231 0.85 31.82 8.87
N GLN A 232 1.27 32.67 7.92
CA GLN A 232 0.55 32.88 6.67
C GLN A 232 0.53 31.60 5.80
N THR A 233 -0.56 31.44 5.05
CA THR A 233 -0.73 30.37 4.07
C THR A 233 -0.16 30.75 2.72
N ASP A 234 0.05 29.76 1.85
CA ASP A 234 0.44 29.99 0.45
C ASP A 234 -0.71 30.63 -0.34
N GLU A 235 -0.57 31.89 -0.73
CA GLU A 235 -1.54 32.59 -1.58
C GLU A 235 -1.54 32.07 -3.03
N GLN A 236 -0.51 31.33 -3.45
CA GLN A 236 -0.46 30.76 -4.81
C GLN A 236 -1.32 29.50 -4.98
N VAL A 237 -1.80 28.90 -3.89
CA VAL A 237 -2.66 27.71 -3.92
C VAL A 237 -4.11 28.13 -4.05
N VAL A 238 -4.53 28.37 -5.29
CA VAL A 238 -5.92 28.72 -5.63
C VAL A 238 -6.73 27.45 -5.90
N PHE A 239 -7.89 27.34 -5.26
CA PHE A 239 -8.88 26.29 -5.51
C PHE A 239 -10.10 26.87 -6.20
N VAL A 240 -10.67 26.12 -7.13
CA VAL A 240 -11.97 26.42 -7.74
C VAL A 240 -12.96 25.29 -7.45
N GLU A 241 -14.25 25.60 -7.53
CA GLU A 241 -15.30 24.62 -7.36
C GLU A 241 -15.71 24.01 -8.70
N GLU A 242 -15.68 22.69 -8.78
CA GLU A 242 -16.13 21.93 -9.94
C GLU A 242 -16.99 20.76 -9.45
N ARG A 243 -18.22 20.66 -9.97
CA ARG A 243 -19.19 19.62 -9.56
C ARG A 243 -19.44 19.57 -8.05
N GLY A 244 -19.47 20.75 -7.40
CA GLY A 244 -19.72 20.85 -5.96
C GLY A 244 -18.52 20.51 -5.07
N GLN A 245 -17.32 20.40 -5.64
CA GLN A 245 -16.10 19.98 -4.93
C GLN A 245 -14.90 20.84 -5.33
N ILE A 246 -13.93 20.99 -4.43
CA ILE A 246 -12.73 21.76 -4.72
C ILE A 246 -11.76 20.99 -5.62
N ARG A 247 -11.11 21.71 -6.53
CA ARG A 247 -9.91 21.26 -7.25
C ARG A 247 -8.91 22.40 -7.38
N PRO A 248 -7.61 22.11 -7.56
CA PRO A 248 -6.65 23.15 -7.90
C PRO A 248 -7.09 23.90 -9.17
N ALA A 249 -6.96 25.22 -9.14
CA ALA A 249 -7.16 26.06 -10.32
C ALA A 249 -6.14 25.70 -11.40
N ASN A 250 -6.60 25.62 -12.65
CA ASN A 250 -5.73 25.48 -13.81
C ASN A 250 -5.00 26.80 -14.13
N GLU A 251 -4.11 26.79 -15.12
CA GLU A 251 -3.29 27.97 -15.44
C GLU A 251 -4.15 29.19 -15.82
N VAL A 252 -5.18 29.00 -16.66
CA VAL A 252 -6.08 30.08 -17.13
C VAL A 252 -6.90 30.67 -15.98
N GLU A 253 -7.41 29.82 -15.09
CA GLU A 253 -8.18 30.24 -13.93
C GLU A 253 -7.32 31.05 -12.96
N ARG A 254 -6.05 30.66 -12.74
CA ARG A 254 -5.13 31.41 -11.88
C ARG A 254 -4.82 32.80 -12.40
N GLU A 255 -4.67 32.96 -13.71
CA GLU A 255 -4.47 34.28 -14.34
C GLU A 255 -5.69 35.18 -14.12
N HIS A 256 -6.90 34.63 -14.24
CA HIS A 256 -8.12 35.39 -13.98
C HIS A 256 -8.22 35.84 -12.52
N PHE A 257 -7.85 35.00 -11.55
CA PHE A 257 -7.84 35.39 -10.13
C PHE A 257 -6.87 36.52 -9.81
N LYS A 258 -5.64 36.49 -10.38
CA LYS A 258 -4.65 37.56 -10.18
C LYS A 258 -5.16 38.91 -10.69
N LEU A 259 -5.82 38.91 -11.85
CA LEU A 259 -6.39 40.13 -12.44
C LEU A 259 -7.54 40.72 -11.61
N VAL A 260 -8.26 39.90 -10.82
CA VAL A 260 -9.36 40.37 -9.97
C VAL A 260 -8.85 40.90 -8.63
N GLU A 261 -7.73 40.41 -8.10
CA GLU A 261 -7.11 40.92 -6.86
C GLU A 261 -6.32 42.22 -7.07
N GLU A 262 -5.88 42.52 -8.30
CA GLU A 262 -5.16 43.75 -8.65
C GLU A 262 -6.06 44.95 -8.98
N VAL A 263 -7.39 44.79 -8.99
CA VAL A 263 -8.41 45.82 -9.29
C VAL A 263 -9.17 46.23 -8.04
#